data_AF-A0A821W6K7-F1
#
_entry.id   AF-A0A821W6K7-F1
#
_cell.length_a   1.000
_cell.length_b   1.000
_cell.length_c   1.000
_cell.angle_alpha   90.00
_cell.angle_beta   90.00
_cell.angle_gamma   90.00
#
_symmetry.space_group_name_H-M   'P 1'
#
loop_
_entity.id
_entity.type
_entity.pdbx_description
1 polymer ?
#
loop_
_entity_poly.entity_id
_entity_poly.type
_entity_poly.pdbx_seq_one_letter_code
_entity_poly.pdbx_strand_id
1 'polypeptide(L)'
;VTNNTCFGNGLSRFMLDQFLGYQEILMSSIKQLAEKETHKGYVRNVMTNDHFRFVSTWQNRRLWTYLVALCIMIVFTVSISMLLRYSHFQIFLFIIDLLRMIEHNTSIVFPAAPLLTVILALIGMEAIMSEFFSDASTAFYIILIVWISDQYDSICCHTPISKRHWVRFFYIYHFAFYAYHARYNGQYSGLALTTSCCFIVHSMFYFFHHFELPVIEAQLVHVFVDQNIITQTPLPTTERNEEETPPLTTTTT
;
A
#
# COMPACT_ATOMS: atom_id res chain seq x y z
N VAL A 1 -2.83 23.24 32.16
CA VAL A 1 -2.10 23.45 30.89
C VAL A 1 -1.65 24.90 30.84
N THR A 2 -0.42 25.16 31.30
CA THR A 2 0.12 26.52 31.46
C THR A 2 0.61 27.07 30.11
N ASN A 3 0.32 28.34 29.85
CA ASN A 3 0.62 29.01 28.60
C ASN A 3 2.11 29.38 28.52
N ASN A 4 2.98 28.40 28.25
CA ASN A 4 4.41 28.62 28.04
C ASN A 4 4.65 29.34 26.69
N THR A 5 4.95 30.63 26.74
CA THR A 5 5.21 31.48 25.56
C THR A 5 6.33 30.97 24.65
N CYS A 6 7.29 30.21 25.19
CA CYS A 6 8.40 29.63 24.43
C CYS A 6 7.99 28.62 23.34
N PHE A 7 6.83 27.97 23.45
CA PHE A 7 6.41 26.92 22.52
C PHE A 7 5.49 27.42 21.39
N GLY A 8 5.31 28.74 21.28
CA GLY A 8 4.51 29.35 20.23
C GLY A 8 3.00 29.14 20.39
N ASN A 9 2.27 29.33 19.28
CA ASN A 9 0.81 29.31 19.22
C ASN A 9 0.25 27.88 19.36
N GLY A 10 -1.07 27.74 19.54
CA GLY A 10 -1.74 26.44 19.71
C GLY A 10 -1.47 25.44 18.58
N LEU A 11 -1.36 25.91 17.32
CA LEU A 11 -0.98 25.08 16.17
C LEU A 11 0.47 24.55 16.28
N SER A 12 1.40 25.39 16.75
CA SER A 12 2.79 25.00 16.96
C SER A 12 2.90 23.92 18.03
N ARG A 13 2.14 24.04 19.12
CA ARG A 13 2.07 22.99 20.15
C ARG A 13 1.46 21.70 19.63
N PHE A 14 0.37 21.78 18.86
CA PHE A 14 -0.23 20.59 18.23
C PHE A 14 0.74 19.87 17.29
N MET A 15 1.46 20.62 16.44
CA MET A 15 2.50 20.07 15.58
C MET A 15 3.67 19.47 16.38
N LEU A 16 4.08 20.11 17.48
CA LEU A 16 5.17 19.63 18.33
C LEU A 16 4.80 18.33 19.06
N ASP A 17 3.56 18.25 19.53
CA ASP A 17 3.05 17.15 20.36
C ASP A 17 2.71 15.92 19.50
N GLN A 18 2.15 16.13 18.30
CA GLN A 18 1.67 15.03 17.47
C GLN A 18 2.56 14.66 16.28
N PHE A 19 3.35 15.60 15.74
CA PHE A 19 4.05 15.40 14.46
C PHE A 19 5.58 15.44 14.57
N LEU A 20 6.14 16.39 15.32
CA LEU A 20 7.60 16.56 15.40
C LEU A 20 8.23 15.85 16.60
N GLY A 21 7.53 15.74 17.73
CA GLY A 21 8.10 15.22 18.98
C GLY A 21 9.18 16.14 19.57
N TYR A 22 8.98 16.60 20.81
CA TYR A 22 9.94 17.48 21.49
C TYR A 22 11.35 16.85 21.61
N GLN A 23 11.41 15.53 21.82
CA GLN A 23 12.66 14.80 21.99
C GLN A 23 13.52 14.80 20.72
N GLU A 24 12.90 14.75 19.53
CA GLU A 24 13.65 14.70 18.27
C GLU A 24 14.27 16.06 17.92
N ILE A 25 13.55 17.16 18.19
CA ILE A 25 14.07 18.54 18.06
C ILE A 25 15.27 18.77 18.98
N LEU A 26 15.14 18.33 20.23
CA LEU A 26 16.21 18.43 21.21
C LEU A 26 17.43 17.59 20.79
N MET A 27 17.21 16.33 20.38
CA MET A 27 18.28 15.43 19.95
C MET A 27 18.99 15.93 18.69
N SER A 28 18.26 16.50 17.73
CA SER A 28 18.81 17.12 16.51
C SER A 28 19.72 18.32 16.84
N SER A 29 19.28 19.18 17.75
CA SER A 29 20.04 20.35 18.20
C SER A 29 21.32 19.95 18.92
N ILE A 30 21.23 18.94 19.80
CA ILE A 30 22.38 18.39 20.53
C ILE A 30 23.35 17.68 19.57
N LYS A 31 22.86 16.96 18.57
CA LYS A 31 23.70 16.29 17.56
C LYS A 31 24.54 17.29 16.77
N GLN A 32 23.96 18.41 16.33
CA GLN A 32 24.72 19.47 15.65
C GLN A 32 25.81 20.09 16.54
N LEU A 33 25.52 20.24 17.83
CA LEU A 33 26.49 20.75 18.80
C LEU A 33 27.61 19.72 19.08
N ALA A 34 27.26 18.44 19.21
CA ALA A 34 28.20 17.36 19.46
C ALA A 34 29.08 17.03 18.25
N GLU A 35 28.60 17.24 17.02
CA GLU A 35 29.37 17.01 15.79
C GLU A 35 30.43 18.10 15.54
N LYS A 36 30.26 19.28 16.16
CA LYS A 36 31.24 20.39 16.13
C LYS A 36 32.42 20.17 17.09
N GLU A 37 32.24 19.33 18.10
CA GLU A 37 33.23 19.02 19.14
C GLU A 37 34.01 17.75 18.76
N THR A 38 35.35 17.80 18.85
CA THR A 38 36.23 16.66 18.50
C THR A 38 36.15 15.48 19.49
N HIS A 39 35.60 15.70 20.69
CA HIS A 39 35.50 14.70 21.73
C HIS A 39 34.06 14.17 21.82
N LYS A 40 33.81 13.02 21.22
CA LYS A 40 32.47 12.39 21.19
C LYS A 40 32.10 11.91 22.59
N GLY A 41 31.32 12.72 23.31
CA GLY A 41 30.68 12.33 24.57
C GLY A 41 29.45 11.43 24.37
N TYR A 42 28.74 11.17 25.47
CA TYR A 42 27.43 10.51 25.47
C TYR A 42 26.38 11.48 26.04
N VAL A 43 25.15 11.38 25.55
CA VAL A 43 24.00 12.10 26.13
C VAL A 43 23.12 11.10 26.83
N ARG A 44 22.88 11.34 28.12
CA ARG A 44 22.04 10.50 28.95
C ARG A 44 20.69 11.20 29.14
N ASN A 45 19.61 10.52 28.75
CA ASN A 45 18.28 10.96 29.13
C ASN A 45 18.07 10.64 30.61
N VAL A 46 17.88 11.68 31.43
CA VAL A 46 17.77 11.54 32.90
C VAL A 46 16.44 10.89 33.31
N MET A 47 15.40 11.00 32.47
CA MET A 47 14.08 10.43 32.76
C MET A 47 13.97 8.97 32.29
N THR A 48 14.48 8.66 31.10
CA THR A 48 14.40 7.31 30.51
C THR A 48 15.61 6.43 30.83
N ASN A 49 16.70 7.00 31.36
CA ASN A 49 17.99 6.34 31.59
C ASN A 49 18.73 5.86 30.33
N ASP A 50 18.27 6.23 29.14
CA ASP A 50 18.91 5.86 27.88
C ASP A 50 20.21 6.63 27.63
N HIS A 51 21.19 5.92 27.07
CA HIS A 51 22.50 6.47 26.72
C HIS A 51 22.64 6.54 25.20
N PHE A 52 22.71 7.76 24.67
CA PHE A 52 22.92 8.01 23.25
C PHE A 52 24.40 8.27 22.98
N ARG A 53 25.03 7.40 22.19
CA ARG A 53 26.39 7.60 21.68
C ARG A 53 26.32 8.22 20.29
N PHE A 54 26.89 9.41 20.11
CA PHE A 54 26.99 10.04 18.80
C PHE A 54 28.04 9.30 17.96
N VAL A 55 27.60 8.28 17.23
CA VAL A 55 28.39 7.71 16.16
C VAL A 55 28.32 8.70 15.00
N SER A 56 29.43 9.38 14.71
CA SER A 56 29.57 10.09 13.44
C SER A 56 29.62 9.01 12.35
N THR A 57 28.49 8.70 11.72
CA THR A 57 28.47 7.80 10.57
C THR A 57 29.31 8.47 9.49
N TRP A 58 30.49 7.89 9.24
CA TRP A 58 31.53 8.48 8.42
C TRP A 58 31.02 8.74 7.00
N GLN A 59 31.03 10.03 6.64
CA GLN A 59 30.78 10.67 5.34
C GLN A 59 31.46 10.02 4.10
N ASN A 60 32.39 9.06 4.23
CA ASN A 60 33.25 8.62 3.11
C ASN A 60 32.62 7.65 2.11
N ARG A 61 31.38 7.22 2.28
CA ARG A 61 30.67 6.44 1.26
C ARG A 61 29.18 6.69 1.29
N ARG A 62 28.77 7.97 1.15
CA ARG A 62 27.35 8.36 0.97
C ARG A 62 26.62 7.45 -0.01
N LEU A 63 27.29 7.03 -1.10
CA LEU A 63 26.74 6.13 -2.11
C LEU A 63 26.42 4.71 -1.59
N TRP A 64 27.22 4.17 -0.67
CA TRP A 64 26.95 2.86 -0.07
C TRP A 64 25.76 2.89 0.88
N THR A 65 25.56 3.98 1.62
CA THR A 65 24.38 4.14 2.47
C THR A 65 23.09 4.14 1.63
N TYR A 66 23.10 4.82 0.47
CA TYR A 66 21.97 4.78 -0.47
C TYR A 66 21.77 3.39 -1.09
N LEU A 67 22.84 2.67 -1.41
CA LEU A 67 22.76 1.31 -1.95
C LEU A 67 22.20 0.33 -0.91
N VAL A 68 22.65 0.41 0.34
CA VAL A 68 22.12 -0.38 1.45
C VAL A 68 20.64 -0.08 1.66
N ALA A 69 20.25 1.20 1.68
CA ALA A 69 18.84 1.60 1.77
C ALA A 69 17.99 1.03 0.62
N LEU A 70 18.52 1.02 -0.61
CA LEU A 70 17.85 0.47 -1.78
C LEU A 70 17.64 -1.05 -1.65
N CYS A 71 18.68 -1.80 -1.25
CA CYS A 71 18.58 -3.24 -1.04
C CYS A 71 17.55 -3.58 0.05
N ILE A 72 17.58 -2.85 1.16
CA ILE A 72 16.66 -3.05 2.29
C ILE A 72 15.23 -2.75 1.86
N MET A 73 15.01 -1.66 1.13
CA MET A 73 13.70 -1.34 0.56
C MET A 73 13.19 -2.48 -0.32
N ILE A 74 13.99 -2.97 -1.27
CA ILE A 74 13.57 -4.06 -2.18
C ILE A 74 13.21 -5.32 -1.38
N VAL A 75 14.05 -5.72 -0.41
CA VAL A 75 13.79 -6.93 0.40
C VAL A 75 12.49 -6.78 1.19
N PHE A 76 12.28 -5.67 1.89
CA PHE A 76 11.06 -5.50 2.67
C PHE A 76 9.82 -5.36 1.79
N THR A 77 9.87 -4.57 0.72
CA THR A 77 8.72 -4.40 -0.18
C THR A 77 8.33 -5.73 -0.84
N VAL A 78 9.29 -6.52 -1.30
CA VAL A 78 9.02 -7.84 -1.90
C VAL A 78 8.48 -8.81 -0.85
N SER A 79 9.07 -8.87 0.35
CA SER A 79 8.60 -9.74 1.42
C SER A 79 7.17 -9.41 1.84
N ILE A 80 6.83 -8.13 2.01
CA ILE A 80 5.47 -7.69 2.34
C ILE A 80 4.50 -8.03 1.20
N SER A 81 4.88 -7.75 -0.07
CA SER A 81 4.02 -8.05 -1.23
C SER A 81 3.76 -9.56 -1.37
N MET A 82 4.79 -10.39 -1.15
CA MET A 82 4.64 -11.85 -1.17
C MET A 82 3.74 -12.33 -0.03
N LEU A 83 3.87 -11.74 1.17
CA LEU A 83 3.03 -12.07 2.31
C LEU A 83 1.56 -11.71 2.07
N LEU A 84 1.30 -10.55 1.46
CA LEU A 84 -0.05 -10.11 1.10
C LEU A 84 -0.69 -11.04 0.06
N ARG A 85 0.06 -11.40 -0.99
CA ARG A 85 -0.41 -12.35 -2.01
C ARG A 85 -0.67 -13.74 -1.44
N TYR A 86 0.22 -14.22 -0.57
CA TYR A 86 0.02 -15.46 0.16
C TYR A 86 -1.23 -15.39 1.04
N SER A 87 -1.45 -14.26 1.72
CA SER A 87 -2.62 -14.04 2.57
C SER A 87 -3.92 -14.05 1.76
N HIS A 88 -3.95 -13.39 0.59
CA HIS A 88 -5.12 -13.42 -0.30
C HIS A 88 -5.47 -14.87 -0.70
N PHE A 89 -4.46 -15.65 -1.08
CA PHE A 89 -4.66 -17.06 -1.43
C PHE A 89 -5.15 -17.89 -0.23
N GLN A 90 -4.57 -17.67 0.96
CA GLN A 90 -5.00 -18.37 2.18
C GLN A 90 -6.43 -18.04 2.59
N ILE A 91 -6.85 -16.78 2.45
CA ILE A 91 -8.23 -16.35 2.71
C ILE A 91 -9.19 -17.02 1.71
N PHE A 92 -8.81 -17.13 0.44
CA PHE A 92 -9.61 -17.84 -0.57
C PHE A 92 -9.78 -19.33 -0.22
N LEU A 93 -8.71 -20.02 0.18
CA LEU A 93 -8.78 -21.40 0.65
C LEU A 93 -9.69 -21.55 1.86
N PHE A 94 -9.56 -20.65 2.84
CA PHE A 94 -10.44 -20.60 4.01
C PHE A 94 -11.93 -20.48 3.61
N ILE A 95 -12.25 -19.60 2.66
CA ILE A 95 -13.63 -19.43 2.18
C ILE A 95 -14.14 -20.72 1.51
N ILE A 96 -13.33 -21.35 0.66
CA ILE A 96 -13.70 -22.62 0.01
C ILE A 96 -13.95 -23.71 1.05
N ASP A 97 -13.08 -23.85 2.04
CA ASP A 97 -13.22 -24.87 3.06
C ASP A 97 -14.45 -24.61 3.94
N LEU A 98 -14.73 -23.35 4.29
CA LEU A 98 -15.98 -22.99 4.95
C LEU A 98 -17.21 -23.35 4.09
N LEU A 99 -17.20 -23.02 2.80
CA LEU A 99 -18.32 -23.30 1.90
C LEU A 99 -18.56 -24.80 1.79
N ARG A 100 -17.50 -25.62 1.67
CA ARG A 100 -17.59 -27.09 1.64
C ARG A 100 -18.18 -27.66 2.93
N MET A 101 -17.78 -27.12 4.08
CA MET A 101 -18.31 -27.57 5.36
C MET A 101 -19.80 -27.23 5.53
N ILE A 102 -20.23 -26.07 5.00
CA ILE A 102 -21.65 -25.68 4.96
C ILE A 102 -22.42 -26.58 3.98
N GLU A 103 -21.89 -26.85 2.79
CA GLU A 103 -22.52 -27.68 1.77
C GLU A 103 -22.69 -29.14 2.21
N HIS A 104 -21.72 -29.68 2.96
CA HIS A 104 -21.75 -31.07 3.43
C HIS A 104 -22.45 -31.28 4.78
N ASN A 105 -23.03 -30.24 5.39
CA ASN A 105 -23.72 -30.28 6.69
C ASN A 105 -22.94 -31.02 7.80
N THR A 106 -21.62 -30.96 7.76
CA THR A 106 -20.75 -31.49 8.81
C THR A 106 -20.64 -30.49 9.96
N SER A 107 -20.35 -30.95 11.18
CA SER A 107 -20.13 -30.07 12.33
C SER A 107 -19.12 -28.96 11.99
N ILE A 108 -19.45 -27.72 12.40
CA ILE A 108 -18.65 -26.53 12.13
C ILE A 108 -17.35 -26.58 12.96
N VAL A 109 -16.37 -27.35 12.50
CA VAL A 109 -15.00 -27.26 12.98
C VAL A 109 -14.34 -26.11 12.25
N PHE A 110 -14.24 -24.95 12.91
CA PHE A 110 -13.66 -23.76 12.30
C PHE A 110 -12.21 -24.02 11.84
N PRO A 111 -11.88 -23.92 10.54
CA PRO A 111 -10.54 -24.13 10.04
C PRO A 111 -9.66 -22.94 10.43
N ALA A 112 -9.20 -22.93 11.67
CA ALA A 112 -8.42 -21.84 12.26
C ALA A 112 -6.97 -21.76 11.73
N ALA A 113 -6.44 -22.87 11.23
CA ALA A 113 -5.03 -22.97 10.87
C ALA A 113 -4.60 -21.95 9.79
N PRO A 114 -5.28 -21.80 8.64
CA PRO A 114 -4.91 -20.81 7.62
C PRO A 114 -4.89 -19.37 8.14
N LEU A 115 -5.93 -18.95 8.87
CA LEU A 115 -6.04 -17.60 9.42
C LEU A 115 -4.94 -17.31 10.44
N LEU A 116 -4.67 -18.26 11.33
CA LEU A 116 -3.61 -18.13 12.33
C LEU A 116 -2.24 -17.94 11.67
N THR A 117 -1.93 -18.72 10.63
CA THR A 117 -0.65 -18.58 9.91
C THR A 117 -0.46 -17.20 9.28
N VAL A 118 -1.51 -16.62 8.70
CA VAL A 118 -1.47 -15.28 8.09
C VAL A 118 -1.22 -14.20 9.15
N ILE A 119 -1.93 -14.26 10.26
CA ILE A 119 -1.79 -13.29 11.36
C ILE A 119 -0.37 -13.36 11.94
N LEU A 120 0.14 -14.57 12.23
CA LEU A 120 1.50 -14.76 12.74
C LEU A 120 2.57 -14.29 11.75
N ALA A 121 2.39 -14.53 10.45
CA ALA A 121 3.35 -14.07 9.45
C ALA A 121 3.37 -12.54 9.37
N LEU A 122 2.21 -11.88 9.43
CA LEU A 122 2.10 -10.42 9.41
C LEU A 122 2.79 -9.80 10.64
N ILE A 123 2.48 -10.32 11.83
CA ILE A 123 3.09 -9.88 13.10
C ILE A 123 4.60 -10.15 13.08
N GLY A 124 5.04 -11.28 12.55
CA GLY A 124 6.47 -11.60 12.40
C GLY A 124 7.21 -10.61 11.50
N MET A 125 6.60 -10.23 10.37
CA MET A 125 7.16 -9.20 9.50
C MET A 125 7.20 -7.83 10.15
N GLU A 126 6.14 -7.44 10.89
CA GLU A 126 6.11 -6.21 11.68
C GLU A 126 7.20 -6.20 12.77
N ALA A 127 7.40 -7.31 13.47
CA ALA A 127 8.43 -7.45 14.49
C ALA A 127 9.85 -7.28 13.92
N ILE A 128 10.18 -7.97 12.82
CA ILE A 128 11.49 -7.83 12.15
C ILE A 128 11.70 -6.40 11.66
N MET A 129 10.64 -5.79 11.12
CA MET A 129 10.71 -4.44 10.59
C MET A 129 10.86 -3.39 11.70
N SER A 130 10.12 -3.53 12.80
CA SER A 130 10.21 -2.63 13.96
C SER A 130 11.57 -2.70 14.66
N GLU A 131 12.23 -3.86 14.66
CA GLU A 131 13.62 -3.97 15.14
C GLU A 131 14.59 -3.17 14.25
N PHE A 132 14.41 -3.24 12.92
CA PHE A 132 15.24 -2.48 11.98
C PHE A 132 15.05 -0.96 12.11
N PHE A 133 13.80 -0.50 12.24
CA PHE A 133 13.48 0.93 12.36
C PHE A 133 13.57 1.45 13.80
N SER A 134 13.75 0.57 14.79
CA SER A 134 13.66 0.88 16.23
C SER A 134 12.36 1.58 16.65
N ASP A 135 11.32 1.48 15.82
CA ASP A 135 10.00 2.08 16.01
C ASP A 135 8.92 1.21 15.35
N ALA A 136 7.99 0.73 16.18
CA ALA A 136 6.88 -0.11 15.75
C ALA A 136 5.86 0.66 14.91
N SER A 137 5.63 1.94 15.21
CA SER A 137 4.64 2.75 14.50
C SER A 137 5.05 3.00 13.05
N THR A 138 6.30 3.39 12.83
CA THR A 138 6.89 3.52 11.49
C THR A 138 6.78 2.21 10.71
N ALA A 139 7.13 1.07 11.31
CA ALA A 139 7.05 -0.25 10.67
C ALA A 139 5.62 -0.58 10.20
N PHE A 140 4.63 -0.41 11.08
CA PHE A 140 3.22 -0.62 10.75
C PHE A 140 2.76 0.24 9.57
N TYR A 141 3.09 1.52 9.56
CA TYR A 141 2.69 2.42 8.48
C TYR A 141 3.37 2.08 7.14
N ILE A 142 4.61 1.59 7.15
CA ILE A 142 5.25 1.14 5.89
C ILE A 142 4.52 -0.09 5.36
N ILE A 143 4.17 -1.06 6.21
CA ILE A 143 3.35 -2.22 5.81
C ILE A 143 2.02 -1.75 5.23
N LEU A 144 1.36 -0.79 5.86
CA LEU A 144 0.10 -0.20 5.40
C LEU A 144 0.25 0.48 4.03
N ILE A 145 1.31 1.26 3.80
CA ILE A 145 1.58 1.92 2.52
C ILE A 145 1.79 0.89 1.41
N VAL A 146 2.60 -0.15 1.66
CA VAL A 146 2.83 -1.23 0.71
C VAL A 146 1.52 -2.00 0.43
N TRP A 147 0.70 -2.21 1.46
CA TRP A 147 -0.61 -2.84 1.32
C TRP A 147 -1.57 -2.03 0.45
N ILE A 148 -1.75 -0.74 0.74
CA ILE A 148 -2.60 0.15 -0.08
C ILE A 148 -2.09 0.19 -1.52
N SER A 149 -0.78 0.21 -1.72
CA SER A 149 -0.14 0.15 -3.04
C SER A 149 -0.46 -1.15 -3.79
N ASP A 150 -0.37 -2.31 -3.16
CA ASP A 150 -0.70 -3.61 -3.78
C ASP A 150 -2.20 -3.73 -4.14
N GLN A 151 -3.07 -3.22 -3.26
CA GLN A 151 -4.51 -3.15 -3.54
C GLN A 151 -4.83 -2.24 -4.72
N TYR A 152 -4.11 -1.13 -4.88
CA TYR A 152 -4.30 -0.24 -6.02
C TYR A 152 -3.79 -0.83 -7.34
N ASP A 153 -2.66 -1.54 -7.33
CA ASP A 153 -2.15 -2.22 -8.53
C ASP A 153 -3.12 -3.30 -9.02
N SER A 154 -3.73 -4.03 -8.09
CA SER A 154 -4.69 -5.10 -8.41
C SER A 154 -6.07 -4.59 -8.84
N ILE A 155 -6.59 -3.52 -8.22
CA ILE A 155 -7.96 -3.03 -8.46
C ILE A 155 -8.02 -1.96 -9.56
N CYS A 156 -7.12 -0.99 -9.53
CA CYS A 156 -7.27 0.25 -10.30
C CYS A 156 -6.48 0.24 -11.60
N CYS A 157 -5.39 -0.52 -11.70
CA CYS A 157 -4.52 -0.47 -12.88
C CYS A 157 -4.96 -1.51 -13.92
N HIS A 158 -5.78 -1.13 -14.90
CA HIS A 158 -6.11 -2.00 -16.03
C HIS A 158 -5.27 -1.68 -17.27
N THR A 159 -4.82 -0.44 -17.41
CA THR A 159 -4.04 -0.02 -18.58
C THR A 159 -2.56 -0.43 -18.46
N PRO A 160 -1.92 -0.86 -19.58
CA PRO A 160 -0.51 -1.27 -19.56
C PRO A 160 0.45 -0.08 -19.28
N ILE A 161 0.00 1.15 -19.58
CA ILE A 161 0.77 2.38 -19.33
C ILE A 161 0.82 2.66 -17.83
N SER A 162 -0.32 2.56 -17.13
CA SER A 162 -0.41 2.78 -15.69
C SER A 162 0.44 1.75 -14.93
N LYS A 163 0.26 0.44 -15.21
CA LYS A 163 1.05 -0.63 -14.56
C LYS A 163 2.56 -0.45 -14.68
N ARG A 164 3.05 0.01 -15.84
CA ARG A 164 4.50 0.19 -16.05
C ARG A 164 5.06 1.43 -15.37
N HIS A 165 4.34 2.56 -15.40
CA HIS A 165 4.89 3.84 -14.95
C HIS A 165 4.58 4.12 -13.49
N TRP A 166 3.38 3.83 -13.01
CA TRP A 166 2.97 4.11 -11.64
C TRP A 166 3.86 3.40 -10.61
N VAL A 167 4.16 2.12 -10.83
CA VAL A 167 5.05 1.32 -9.96
C VAL A 167 6.44 1.96 -9.83
N ARG A 168 6.96 2.59 -10.89
CA ARG A 168 8.25 3.29 -10.84
C ARG A 168 8.20 4.52 -9.92
N PHE A 169 7.12 5.30 -9.99
CA PHE A 169 6.92 6.44 -9.10
C PHE A 169 6.80 6.00 -7.64
N PHE A 170 6.06 4.92 -7.39
CA PHE A 170 5.98 4.31 -6.06
C PHE A 170 7.38 3.99 -5.50
N TYR A 171 8.20 3.25 -6.25
CA TYR A 171 9.56 2.90 -5.79
C TYR A 171 10.44 4.12 -5.55
N ILE A 172 10.31 5.19 -6.34
CA ILE A 172 11.09 6.42 -6.13
C ILE A 172 10.70 7.13 -4.84
N TYR A 173 9.40 7.30 -4.58
CA TYR A 173 8.92 7.95 -3.35
C TYR A 173 9.20 7.10 -2.11
N HIS A 174 9.05 5.78 -2.24
CA HIS A 174 9.39 4.84 -1.17
C HIS A 174 10.89 4.84 -0.88
N PHE A 175 11.73 4.82 -1.93
CA PHE A 175 13.18 4.92 -1.79
C PHE A 175 13.60 6.23 -1.13
N ALA A 176 12.97 7.35 -1.45
CA ALA A 176 13.27 8.64 -0.82
C ALA A 176 13.10 8.58 0.71
N PHE A 177 12.08 7.88 1.20
CA PHE A 177 11.89 7.64 2.64
C PHE A 177 12.99 6.74 3.23
N TYR A 178 13.29 5.59 2.62
CA TYR A 178 14.35 4.69 3.10
C TYR A 178 15.73 5.35 3.09
N ALA A 179 16.01 6.15 2.07
CA ALA A 179 17.23 6.92 1.94
C ALA A 179 17.32 8.02 3.02
N TYR A 180 16.21 8.66 3.35
CA TYR A 180 16.12 9.61 4.47
C TYR A 180 16.40 8.91 5.80
N HIS A 181 15.73 7.78 6.07
CA HIS A 181 15.92 7.01 7.30
C HIS A 181 17.38 6.57 7.47
N ALA A 182 17.99 6.02 6.42
CA ALA A 182 19.39 5.56 6.44
C ALA A 182 20.41 6.70 6.62
N ARG A 183 20.09 7.92 6.16
CA ARG A 183 20.97 9.09 6.27
C ARG A 183 20.88 9.77 7.63
N TYR A 184 19.67 9.94 8.16
CA TYR A 184 19.42 10.67 9.40
C TYR A 184 19.21 9.77 10.61
N ASN A 185 19.34 8.45 10.44
CA ASN A 185 19.19 7.45 11.48
C ASN A 185 17.81 7.54 12.19
N GLY A 186 16.75 7.73 11.39
CA GLY A 186 15.37 7.78 11.89
C GLY A 186 14.88 9.09 12.51
N GLN A 187 15.68 10.17 12.50
CA GLN A 187 15.21 11.49 12.97
C GLN A 187 14.01 11.97 12.14
N TYR A 188 12.89 12.33 12.78
CA TYR A 188 11.63 12.72 12.13
C TYR A 188 11.07 11.66 11.17
N SER A 189 11.18 10.39 11.55
CA SER A 189 10.70 9.27 10.74
C SER A 189 9.21 9.42 10.37
N GLY A 190 8.35 9.74 11.34
CA GLY A 190 6.90 9.90 11.11
C GLY A 190 6.54 11.02 10.12
N LEU A 191 7.22 12.17 10.20
CA LEU A 191 7.02 13.29 9.27
C LEU A 191 7.50 12.93 7.86
N ALA A 192 8.68 12.30 7.75
CA ALA A 192 9.23 11.86 6.48
C ALA A 192 8.33 10.80 5.82
N LEU A 193 7.79 9.88 6.62
CA LEU A 193 6.86 8.85 6.16
C LEU A 193 5.53 9.43 5.73
N THR A 194 4.97 10.38 6.49
CA THR A 194 3.73 11.06 6.11
C THR A 194 3.93 11.81 4.79
N THR A 195 5.05 12.52 4.65
CA THR A 195 5.36 13.28 3.44
C THR A 195 5.48 12.35 2.23
N SER A 196 6.20 11.24 2.34
CA SER A 196 6.31 10.25 1.27
C SER A 196 4.96 9.59 0.97
N CYS A 197 4.16 9.28 2.00
CA CYS A 197 2.81 8.76 1.86
C CYS A 197 1.89 9.72 1.08
N CYS A 198 1.89 11.01 1.40
CA CYS A 198 1.14 12.01 0.66
C CYS A 198 1.53 12.06 -0.82
N PHE A 199 2.83 11.97 -1.14
CA PHE A 199 3.27 11.89 -2.53
C PHE A 199 2.84 10.60 -3.23
N ILE A 200 2.88 9.46 -2.53
CA ILE A 200 2.41 8.18 -3.06
C ILE A 200 0.91 8.27 -3.36
N VAL A 201 0.08 8.70 -2.40
CA VAL A 201 -1.37 8.86 -2.58
C VAL A 201 -1.70 9.86 -3.69
N HIS A 202 -1.00 11.00 -3.74
CA HIS A 202 -1.16 11.98 -4.82
C HIS A 202 -0.87 11.35 -6.19
N SER A 203 0.20 10.56 -6.30
CA SER A 203 0.51 9.84 -7.53
C SER A 203 -0.57 8.82 -7.89
N MET A 204 -1.11 8.08 -6.93
CA MET A 204 -2.22 7.14 -7.15
C MET A 204 -3.44 7.86 -7.72
N PHE A 205 -3.82 8.99 -7.10
CA PHE A 205 -4.96 9.77 -7.57
C PHE A 205 -4.74 10.36 -8.97
N TYR A 206 -3.53 10.88 -9.23
CA TYR A 206 -3.17 11.45 -10.53
C TYR A 206 -3.27 10.39 -11.65
N PHE A 207 -2.70 9.20 -11.44
CA PHE A 207 -2.74 8.13 -12.43
C PHE A 207 -4.16 7.60 -12.64
N PHE A 208 -4.93 7.46 -11.56
CA PHE A 208 -6.33 7.03 -11.63
C PHE A 208 -7.18 7.99 -12.46
N HIS A 209 -7.12 9.28 -12.15
CA HIS A 209 -7.94 10.29 -12.83
C HIS A 209 -7.54 10.47 -14.30
N HIS A 210 -6.24 10.46 -14.62
CA HIS A 210 -5.79 10.77 -15.97
C HIS A 210 -5.82 9.57 -16.93
N PHE A 211 -5.56 8.35 -16.45
CA PHE A 211 -5.41 7.18 -17.34
C PHE A 211 -6.55 6.17 -17.22
N GLU A 212 -7.08 5.92 -16.02
CA GLU A 212 -8.06 4.83 -15.81
C GLU A 212 -9.50 5.33 -15.94
N LEU A 213 -9.82 6.52 -15.41
CA LEU A 213 -11.16 7.12 -15.50
C LEU A 213 -11.71 7.24 -16.94
N PRO A 214 -10.97 7.78 -17.94
CA PRO A 214 -11.50 7.89 -19.31
C PRO A 214 -11.68 6.53 -19.99
N VAL A 215 -10.89 5.52 -19.60
CA VAL A 215 -11.00 4.16 -20.15
C VAL A 215 -12.25 3.47 -19.63
N ILE A 216 -12.55 3.63 -18.34
CA ILE A 216 -13.78 3.09 -17.73
C ILE A 216 -15.01 3.74 -18.37
N GLU A 217 -14.99 5.06 -18.61
CA GLU A 217 -16.08 5.76 -19.29
C GLU A 217 -16.29 5.23 -20.72
N ALA A 218 -15.21 5.05 -21.49
CA ALA A 218 -15.29 4.50 -22.83
C ALA A 218 -15.85 3.06 -22.84
N GLN A 219 -15.42 2.21 -21.89
CA GLN A 219 -15.92 0.84 -21.74
C GLN A 219 -17.41 0.81 -21.39
N LEU A 220 -17.86 1.68 -20.47
CA LEU A 220 -19.27 1.79 -20.12
C LEU A 220 -20.12 2.20 -21.31
N VAL A 221 -19.70 3.21 -22.08
CA VAL A 221 -20.43 3.64 -23.29
C VAL A 221 -20.57 2.50 -24.30
N HIS A 222 -19.50 1.74 -24.55
CA HIS A 222 -19.57 0.57 -25.43
C HIS A 222 -20.56 -0.50 -24.93
N VAL A 223 -20.54 -0.84 -23.65
CA VAL A 223 -21.49 -1.80 -23.05
C VAL A 223 -22.94 -1.31 -23.16
N PHE A 224 -23.19 -0.02 -22.93
CA PHE A 224 -24.52 0.57 -23.07
C PHE A 224 -25.03 0.54 -24.52
N VAL A 225 -24.15 0.78 -25.50
CA VAL A 225 -24.50 0.69 -26.92
C VAL A 225 -24.81 -0.75 -27.33
N ASP A 226 -23.99 -1.72 -26.92
CA ASP A 226 -24.23 -3.13 -27.23
C ASP A 226 -25.54 -3.65 -26.61
N GLN A 227 -25.87 -3.26 -25.37
CA GLN A 227 -27.16 -3.61 -24.77
C GLN A 227 -28.35 -2.96 -25.49
N ASN A 228 -28.22 -1.72 -25.95
CA ASN A 228 -29.29 -1.06 -26.70
C ASN A 228 -29.49 -1.65 -28.10
N ILE A 229 -28.43 -2.11 -28.77
CA ILE A 229 -28.54 -2.81 -30.07
C ILE A 229 -29.25 -4.17 -29.90
N ILE A 230 -28.97 -4.91 -28.83
CA ILE A 230 -29.66 -6.18 -28.55
C ILE A 230 -31.16 -5.96 -28.27
N THR A 231 -31.53 -4.82 -27.66
CA THR A 231 -32.92 -4.47 -27.34
C THR A 231 -33.73 -4.00 -28.56
N GLN A 232 -33.09 -3.68 -29.68
CA GLN A 232 -33.75 -3.21 -30.91
C GLN A 232 -33.85 -4.25 -32.04
N THR A 233 -33.51 -5.51 -31.80
CA THR A 233 -33.74 -6.57 -32.81
C THR A 233 -35.26 -6.79 -32.98
N PRO A 234 -35.86 -6.50 -34.15
CA PRO A 234 -37.29 -6.74 -34.36
C PRO A 234 -37.56 -8.25 -34.29
N LEU A 235 -38.64 -8.64 -33.61
CA LEU A 235 -39.18 -10.00 -33.66
C LEU A 235 -39.29 -10.47 -35.13
N PRO A 236 -38.90 -11.71 -35.47
CA PRO A 236 -39.39 -12.30 -36.70
C PRO A 236 -40.90 -12.48 -36.53
N THR A 237 -41.68 -11.74 -37.31
CA THR A 237 -43.12 -11.95 -37.44
C THR A 237 -43.34 -13.38 -37.94
N THR A 238 -43.70 -14.26 -37.01
CA THR A 238 -44.32 -15.54 -37.28
C THR A 238 -45.71 -15.27 -37.85
N GLU A 239 -45.84 -15.20 -39.18
CA GLU A 239 -47.13 -15.44 -39.82
C GLU A 239 -47.37 -16.95 -39.87
N ARG A 240 -48.33 -17.39 -39.05
CA ARG A 240 -48.85 -18.75 -38.99
C ARG A 240 -50.11 -18.83 -39.86
N ASN A 241 -49.98 -19.57 -40.96
CA ASN A 241 -50.94 -20.46 -41.62
C ASN A 241 -52.42 -20.01 -41.78
N GLU A 242 -52.84 -19.89 -43.04
CA GLU A 242 -54.17 -20.35 -43.46
C GLU A 242 -54.03 -21.62 -44.32
N GLU A 243 -55.03 -22.48 -44.17
CA GLU A 243 -55.12 -23.89 -44.52
C GLU A 243 -56.16 -24.06 -45.63
N GLU A 244 -55.89 -24.79 -46.72
CA GLU A 244 -56.88 -25.64 -47.43
C GLU A 244 -56.28 -26.47 -48.61
N THR A 245 -56.32 -27.80 -48.43
CA THR A 245 -56.68 -28.89 -49.40
C THR A 245 -55.81 -29.27 -50.65
N PRO A 246 -55.52 -30.59 -50.89
CA PRO A 246 -54.87 -31.13 -52.12
C PRO A 246 -55.91 -31.79 -53.07
N PRO A 247 -55.58 -32.53 -54.17
CA PRO A 247 -54.35 -32.67 -54.98
C PRO A 247 -54.60 -32.45 -56.51
N LEU A 248 -53.57 -32.23 -57.34
CA LEU A 248 -53.60 -32.74 -58.73
C LEU A 248 -52.22 -32.91 -59.38
N THR A 249 -51.97 -34.14 -59.80
CA THR A 249 -50.93 -34.65 -60.70
C THR A 249 -50.85 -33.85 -61.99
N THR A 250 -49.65 -33.47 -62.48
CA THR A 250 -49.26 -33.69 -63.89
C THR A 250 -47.74 -33.64 -64.10
N THR A 251 -47.26 -34.70 -64.76
CA THR A 251 -45.98 -34.92 -65.44
C THR A 251 -45.68 -33.89 -66.55
N THR A 252 -44.49 -33.98 -67.14
CA THR A 252 -43.92 -33.28 -68.35
C THR A 252 -43.27 -31.93 -68.06
N THR A 253 -42.02 -31.64 -68.44
CA THR A 253 -41.00 -32.26 -69.31
C THR A 253 -39.64 -31.72 -68.91
#